data_AF-A0A6P3ZZD6-F1
#
_entry.id   AF-A0A6P3ZZD6-F1
#
_cell.length_a   1.000
_cell.length_b   1.000
_cell.length_c   1.000
_cell.angle_alpha   90.00
_cell.angle_beta   90.00
_cell.angle_gamma   90.00
#
_symmetry.space_group_name_H-M   'P 1'
#
loop_
_entity.id
_entity.type
_entity.pdbx_description
1 polymer ?
#
loop_
_entity_poly.entity_id
_entity_poly.type
_entity_poly.pdbx_seq_one_letter_code
_entity_poly.pdbx_strand_id
1 'polypeptide(L)'
;MATDSSEGEEEAKLTGGNKVLMVDDNDLRELGKKAAWTVSSCKPGNGVSSLRDDNLETYWQSDGAQPHLVNVQFQKKVKLQLVVLYVDFKLDESYTPCKISIRAGDGFHNLKEIKAVELDKPTGWVTICLSGNDPRETFVNTFMLQIAVLSNHVNGRDTHIRQIKVYGPRPNPIPHQAFQFTSMEFITYASVR
;
A
#
# COMPACT_ATOMS: atom_id res chain seq x y z
N MET A 1 -26.48 31.80 2.96
CA MET A 1 -26.09 30.66 3.80
C MET A 1 -25.43 29.66 2.87
N ALA A 2 -24.16 29.35 3.12
CA ALA A 2 -23.38 28.45 2.28
C ALA A 2 -23.90 27.02 2.47
N THR A 3 -24.19 26.33 1.37
CA THR A 3 -24.45 24.90 1.33
C THR A 3 -23.11 24.19 1.41
N ASP A 4 -22.83 23.55 2.54
CA ASP A 4 -21.68 22.68 2.73
C ASP A 4 -22.01 21.35 2.03
N SER A 5 -21.49 21.17 0.82
CA SER A 5 -21.59 19.93 0.07
C SER A 5 -20.43 19.04 0.51
N SER A 6 -20.66 18.20 1.51
CA SER A 6 -19.74 17.11 1.85
C SER A 6 -19.75 16.10 0.70
N GLU A 7 -18.75 16.17 -0.18
CA GLU A 7 -18.43 15.10 -1.12
C GLU A 7 -18.05 13.87 -0.27
N GLY A 8 -18.96 12.90 -0.19
CA GLY A 8 -18.70 11.64 0.47
C GLY A 8 -17.65 10.88 -0.32
N GLU A 9 -16.45 10.75 0.24
CA GLU A 9 -15.43 9.85 -0.27
C GLU A 9 -16.00 8.41 -0.23
N GLU A 10 -16.01 7.76 -1.39
CA GLU A 10 -16.59 6.44 -1.58
C GLU A 10 -15.75 5.39 -0.83
N GLU A 11 -16.20 4.96 0.36
CA GLU A 11 -15.54 3.90 1.12
C GLU A 11 -15.64 2.57 0.37
N ALA A 12 -14.51 2.11 -0.18
CA ALA A 12 -14.46 0.87 -0.94
C ALA A 12 -14.42 -0.34 0.00
N LYS A 13 -15.47 -1.17 -0.04
CA LYS A 13 -15.52 -2.43 0.70
C LYS A 13 -14.81 -3.54 -0.09
N LEU A 14 -13.78 -4.13 0.48
CA LEU A 14 -13.03 -5.26 -0.08
C LEU A 14 -13.41 -6.55 0.66
N THR A 15 -13.86 -7.56 -0.09
CA THR A 15 -14.25 -8.86 0.45
C THR A 15 -13.24 -9.93 0.05
N GLY A 16 -12.78 -10.70 1.04
CA GLY A 16 -11.81 -11.78 0.82
C GLY A 16 -10.39 -11.32 0.52
N GLY A 17 -9.49 -12.29 0.32
CA GLY A 17 -8.10 -12.09 -0.09
C GLY A 17 -7.65 -13.19 -1.04
N ASN A 18 -6.61 -12.93 -1.83
CA ASN A 18 -6.04 -13.91 -2.75
C ASN A 18 -4.96 -14.72 -2.05
N LYS A 19 -4.94 -16.05 -2.22
CA LYS A 19 -3.86 -16.89 -1.67
C LYS A 19 -2.51 -16.63 -2.34
N VAL A 20 -2.54 -16.25 -3.62
CA VAL A 20 -1.37 -15.94 -4.43
C VAL A 20 -1.37 -14.44 -4.71
N LEU A 21 -0.20 -13.82 -4.60
CA LEU A 21 -0.02 -12.43 -4.98
C LEU A 21 -0.18 -12.28 -6.50
N MET A 22 -1.30 -11.70 -6.93
CA MET A 22 -1.58 -11.41 -8.33
C MET A 22 -1.37 -9.92 -8.59
N VAL A 23 -0.16 -9.56 -9.04
CA VAL A 23 0.17 -8.24 -9.57
C VAL A 23 0.71 -8.46 -10.97
N ASP A 24 0.21 -7.70 -11.94
CA ASP A 24 0.77 -7.75 -13.30
C ASP A 24 2.20 -7.20 -13.26
N ASP A 25 3.15 -8.13 -13.28
CA ASP A 25 4.56 -7.83 -13.19
C ASP A 25 5.07 -7.15 -14.47
N ASN A 26 4.37 -7.15 -15.60
CA ASN A 26 4.94 -6.56 -16.82
C ASN A 26 5.07 -5.03 -16.74
N ASP A 27 4.14 -4.36 -16.06
CA ASP A 27 4.10 -2.89 -16.00
C ASP A 27 4.47 -2.32 -14.63
N LEU A 28 4.38 -3.13 -13.57
CA LEU A 28 4.59 -2.68 -12.20
C LEU A 28 5.87 -3.26 -11.58
N ARG A 29 6.45 -2.50 -10.65
CA ARG A 29 7.58 -2.94 -9.83
C ARG A 29 7.35 -2.63 -8.36
N GLU A 30 7.85 -3.50 -7.50
CA GLU A 30 7.88 -3.28 -6.06
C GLU A 30 8.89 -2.16 -5.74
N LEU A 31 8.47 -1.19 -4.95
CA LEU A 31 9.23 0.01 -4.60
C LEU A 31 9.61 0.06 -3.11
N GLY A 32 9.09 -0.83 -2.27
CA GLY A 32 9.30 -0.81 -0.83
C GLY A 32 10.77 -0.91 -0.43
N LYS A 33 11.61 -1.60 -1.19
CA LYS A 33 13.07 -1.65 -0.95
C LYS A 33 13.79 -0.29 -1.07
N LYS A 34 13.16 0.71 -1.69
CA LYS A 34 13.71 2.07 -1.87
C LYS A 34 13.23 3.06 -0.82
N ALA A 35 12.43 2.61 0.13
CA ALA A 35 11.86 3.45 1.18
C ALA A 35 12.45 3.13 2.54
N ALA A 36 12.47 4.13 3.41
CA ALA A 36 12.58 3.93 4.85
C ALA A 36 11.18 3.65 5.42
N TRP A 37 11.08 2.64 6.27
CA TRP A 37 9.83 2.19 6.87
C TRP A 37 9.86 2.43 8.38
N THR A 38 8.79 3.00 8.92
CA THR A 38 8.59 3.13 10.37
C THR A 38 7.17 2.73 10.75
N VAL A 39 6.98 2.31 11.99
CA VAL A 39 5.67 2.02 12.57
C VAL A 39 5.41 2.90 13.77
N SER A 40 4.15 3.18 14.09
CA SER A 40 3.77 3.96 15.28
C SER A 40 4.21 3.30 16.59
N SER A 41 4.13 1.97 16.64
CA SER A 41 4.53 1.15 17.78
C SER A 41 4.77 -0.29 17.33
N CYS A 42 5.49 -1.07 18.14
CA CYS A 42 5.60 -2.50 17.93
C CYS A 42 5.93 -3.24 19.22
N LYS A 43 5.44 -4.47 19.36
CA LYS A 43 5.97 -5.39 20.36
C LYS A 43 7.42 -5.79 20.03
N PRO A 44 8.28 -6.04 21.03
CA PRO A 44 9.63 -6.54 20.80
C PRO A 44 9.64 -7.78 19.91
N GLY A 45 10.45 -7.76 18.84
CA GLY A 45 10.55 -8.85 17.87
C GLY A 45 9.54 -8.81 16.71
N ASN A 46 8.45 -8.05 16.84
CA ASN A 46 7.37 -7.97 15.84
C ASN A 46 7.29 -6.58 15.24
N GLY A 47 8.39 -6.09 14.68
CA GLY A 47 8.53 -4.73 14.15
C GLY A 47 8.45 -4.63 12.63
N VAL A 48 9.03 -3.57 12.08
CA VAL A 48 9.08 -3.26 10.63
C VAL A 48 9.67 -4.41 9.80
N SER A 49 10.64 -5.14 10.34
CA SER A 49 11.29 -6.25 9.63
C SER A 49 10.29 -7.30 9.17
N SER A 50 9.33 -7.64 10.02
CA SER A 50 8.30 -8.65 9.73
C SER A 50 7.33 -8.20 8.65
N LEU A 51 7.19 -6.89 8.39
CA LEU A 51 6.35 -6.40 7.29
C LEU A 51 6.95 -6.64 5.91
N ARG A 52 8.23 -7.02 5.83
CA ARG A 52 9.09 -6.88 4.63
C ARG A 52 10.00 -8.08 4.39
N ASP A 53 9.91 -9.12 5.19
CA ASP A 53 10.78 -10.32 5.17
C ASP A 53 10.31 -11.41 4.18
N ASP A 54 9.26 -11.16 3.40
CA ASP A 54 8.62 -12.12 2.49
C ASP A 54 8.19 -13.44 3.18
N ASN A 55 7.96 -13.43 4.50
CA ASN A 55 7.46 -14.56 5.27
C ASN A 55 6.03 -14.26 5.77
N LEU A 56 5.11 -15.20 5.56
CA LEU A 56 3.70 -15.05 5.96
C LEU A 56 3.41 -15.54 7.38
N GLU A 57 4.37 -16.24 8.00
CA GLU A 57 4.27 -16.72 9.38
C GLU A 57 4.63 -15.62 10.40
N THR A 58 5.47 -14.67 10.00
CA THR A 58 5.86 -13.50 10.79
C THR A 58 4.88 -12.35 10.57
N TYR A 59 4.83 -11.44 11.54
CA TYR A 59 3.94 -10.27 11.48
C TYR A 59 4.50 -9.12 12.29
N TRP A 60 4.13 -7.91 11.87
CA TRP A 60 4.17 -6.76 12.75
C TRP A 60 3.02 -6.85 13.72
N GLN A 61 3.28 -6.59 14.99
CA GLN A 61 2.26 -6.44 16.01
C GLN A 61 2.38 -5.06 16.63
N SER A 62 1.36 -4.21 16.46
CA SER A 62 1.33 -2.93 17.14
C SER A 62 1.21 -3.08 18.66
N ASP A 63 1.57 -2.03 19.39
CA ASP A 63 1.48 -1.98 20.85
C ASP A 63 1.29 -0.52 21.29
N GLY A 64 0.09 0.02 21.06
CA GLY A 64 -0.17 1.44 21.24
C GLY A 64 -1.62 1.85 21.06
N ALA A 65 -1.87 3.15 21.05
CA ALA A 65 -3.19 3.69 20.75
C ALA A 65 -3.46 3.70 19.24
N GLN A 66 -4.71 3.44 18.85
CA GLN A 66 -5.14 3.62 17.47
C GLN A 66 -5.16 5.12 17.10
N PRO A 67 -4.95 5.47 15.81
CA PRO A 67 -4.69 4.56 14.69
C PRO A 67 -3.25 4.01 14.70
N HIS A 68 -3.08 2.75 14.26
CA HIS A 68 -1.75 2.15 14.08
C HIS A 68 -1.20 2.52 12.72
N LEU A 69 0.01 3.06 12.67
CA LEU A 69 0.56 3.68 11.47
C LEU A 69 1.75 2.88 10.94
N VAL A 70 1.78 2.67 9.62
CA VAL A 70 2.99 2.29 8.88
C VAL A 70 3.33 3.46 7.94
N ASN A 71 4.53 4.02 8.09
CA ASN A 71 5.01 5.10 7.25
C ASN A 71 6.06 4.59 6.27
N VAL A 72 5.94 4.98 5.01
CA VAL A 72 6.82 4.60 3.91
C VAL A 72 7.37 5.88 3.28
N GLN A 73 8.63 6.19 3.55
CA GLN A 73 9.28 7.43 3.13
C GLN A 73 10.32 7.17 2.05
N PHE A 74 10.20 7.86 0.93
CA PHE A 74 11.10 7.75 -0.21
C PHE A 74 12.05 8.96 -0.27
N GLN A 75 13.32 8.73 -0.62
CA GLN A 75 14.30 9.80 -0.79
C GLN A 75 14.01 10.72 -2.00
N LYS A 76 13.23 10.24 -2.96
CA LYS A 76 12.83 10.96 -4.18
C LYS A 76 11.32 10.78 -4.37
N LYS A 77 10.67 11.74 -5.02
CA LYS A 77 9.25 11.61 -5.38
C LYS A 77 9.05 10.38 -6.26
N VAL A 78 8.16 9.49 -5.85
CA VAL A 78 7.83 8.27 -6.59
C VAL A 78 6.40 8.31 -7.10
N LYS A 79 6.14 7.51 -8.13
CA LYS A 79 4.79 7.18 -8.59
C LYS A 79 4.39 5.86 -7.95
N LEU A 80 3.27 5.84 -7.24
CA LEU A 80 2.66 4.63 -6.67
C LEU A 80 1.31 4.38 -7.32
N GLN A 81 0.95 3.11 -7.46
CA GLN A 81 -0.33 2.68 -8.02
C GLN A 81 -1.04 1.68 -7.10
N LEU A 82 -0.31 0.78 -6.43
CA LEU A 82 -0.91 -0.23 -5.56
C LEU A 82 -0.22 -0.26 -4.20
N VAL A 83 -1.02 -0.48 -3.16
CA VAL A 83 -0.57 -0.99 -1.86
C VAL A 83 -1.13 -2.39 -1.72
N VAL A 84 -0.28 -3.34 -1.37
CA VAL A 84 -0.68 -4.74 -1.20
C VAL A 84 -0.33 -5.18 0.20
N LEU A 85 -1.30 -5.75 0.91
CA LEU A 85 -1.18 -6.19 2.29
C LEU A 85 -1.45 -7.70 2.35
N TYR A 86 -0.76 -8.43 3.23
CA TYR A 86 -1.20 -9.76 3.63
C TYR A 86 -1.78 -9.72 5.04
N VAL A 87 -3.05 -10.09 5.16
CA VAL A 87 -3.83 -10.14 6.40
C VAL A 87 -4.70 -11.39 6.41
N ASP A 88 -4.86 -12.05 7.55
CA ASP A 88 -5.62 -13.30 7.64
C ASP A 88 -6.52 -13.33 8.87
N PHE A 89 -7.82 -13.13 8.66
CA PHE A 89 -8.82 -13.13 9.71
C PHE A 89 -8.90 -14.46 10.47
N LYS A 90 -8.60 -15.58 9.83
CA LYS A 90 -8.68 -16.90 10.48
C LYS A 90 -7.52 -17.13 11.44
N LEU A 91 -6.36 -16.53 11.15
CA LEU A 91 -5.17 -16.64 12.00
C LEU A 91 -5.14 -15.56 13.08
N ASP A 92 -5.58 -14.34 12.74
CA ASP A 92 -5.35 -13.15 13.55
C ASP A 92 -6.61 -12.67 14.29
N GLU A 93 -7.81 -13.15 13.93
CA GLU A 93 -9.09 -12.82 14.56
C GLU A 93 -9.26 -11.32 14.83
N SER A 94 -9.20 -10.89 16.10
CA SER A 94 -9.35 -9.49 16.53
C SER A 94 -8.17 -8.60 16.16
N TYR A 95 -6.98 -9.15 15.89
CA TYR A 95 -5.82 -8.38 15.43
C TYR A 95 -5.91 -8.00 13.94
N THR A 96 -6.93 -8.50 13.23
CA THR A 96 -7.07 -8.26 11.78
C THR A 96 -7.59 -6.83 11.51
N PRO A 97 -6.90 -6.01 10.69
CA PRO A 97 -7.41 -4.72 10.26
C PRO A 97 -8.82 -4.82 9.65
N CYS A 98 -9.72 -3.93 10.07
CA CYS A 98 -11.08 -3.81 9.52
C CYS A 98 -11.21 -2.54 8.68
N LYS A 99 -10.65 -1.41 9.13
CA LYS A 99 -10.69 -0.15 8.38
C LYS A 99 -9.28 0.40 8.21
N ILE A 100 -8.89 0.65 6.97
CA ILE A 100 -7.58 1.19 6.61
C ILE A 100 -7.75 2.48 5.82
N SER A 101 -7.00 3.51 6.22
CA SER A 101 -6.84 4.76 5.49
C SER A 101 -5.44 4.81 4.88
N ILE A 102 -5.37 5.06 3.59
CA ILE A 102 -4.13 5.33 2.86
C ILE A 102 -4.01 6.84 2.68
N ARG A 103 -2.87 7.37 3.10
CA ARG A 103 -2.57 8.79 3.05
C ARG A 103 -1.27 9.02 2.28
N ALA A 104 -1.20 10.12 1.55
CA ALA A 104 -0.01 10.49 0.79
C ALA A 104 0.32 11.97 0.99
N GLY A 105 1.61 12.30 0.95
CA GLY A 105 2.10 13.67 1.09
C GLY A 105 3.59 13.80 0.77
N ASP A 106 4.18 14.93 1.15
CA ASP A 106 5.61 15.15 1.07
C ASP A 106 6.32 14.88 2.41
N GLY A 107 5.57 14.85 3.51
CA GLY A 107 6.05 14.51 4.86
C GLY A 107 4.92 14.42 5.87
N PHE A 108 5.23 14.21 7.15
CA PHE A 108 4.24 13.94 8.20
C PHE A 108 3.19 15.05 8.40
N HIS A 109 3.51 16.31 8.07
CA HIS A 109 2.66 17.47 8.33
C HIS A 109 1.68 17.79 7.20
N ASN A 110 1.80 17.12 6.03
CA ASN A 110 0.95 17.39 4.87
C ASN A 110 0.33 16.13 4.24
N LEU A 111 0.25 15.06 5.01
CA LEU A 111 -0.45 13.85 4.61
C LEU A 111 -1.93 14.14 4.40
N LYS A 112 -2.45 13.74 3.24
CA LYS A 112 -3.89 13.75 2.94
C LYS A 112 -4.38 12.33 2.73
N GLU A 113 -5.56 12.03 3.23
CA GLU A 113 -6.24 10.79 2.89
C GLU A 113 -6.53 10.78 1.39
N ILE A 114 -6.19 9.68 0.74
CA ILE A 114 -6.40 9.47 -0.69
C ILE A 114 -7.29 8.24 -0.96
N LYS A 115 -7.41 7.35 0.03
CA LYS A 115 -8.24 6.15 -0.07
C LYS A 115 -8.58 5.63 1.32
N ALA A 116 -9.85 5.41 1.60
CA ALA A 116 -10.31 4.60 2.71
C ALA A 116 -10.85 3.26 2.18
N VAL A 117 -10.51 2.17 2.86
CA VAL A 117 -11.01 0.82 2.55
C VAL A 117 -11.52 0.14 3.81
N GLU A 118 -12.62 -0.58 3.66
CA GLU A 118 -13.13 -1.51 4.67
C GLU A 118 -12.84 -2.94 4.24
N LEU A 119 -12.24 -3.72 5.12
CA LEU A 119 -11.92 -5.13 4.92
C LEU A 119 -12.94 -5.97 5.68
N ASP A 120 -13.57 -6.92 5.00
CA ASP A 120 -14.53 -7.84 5.63
C ASP A 120 -13.94 -9.24 5.71
N LYS A 121 -13.40 -9.57 6.89
CA LYS A 121 -12.77 -10.87 7.21
C LYS A 121 -11.81 -11.34 6.10
N PRO A 122 -10.81 -10.51 5.72
CA PRO A 122 -9.91 -10.84 4.63
C PRO A 122 -9.09 -12.10 4.96
N THR A 123 -8.71 -12.87 3.95
CA THR A 123 -7.87 -14.06 4.11
C THR A 123 -6.89 -14.14 2.93
N GLY A 124 -5.71 -13.57 3.11
CA GLY A 124 -4.64 -13.57 2.11
C GLY A 124 -4.19 -12.17 1.68
N TRP A 125 -3.74 -12.07 0.43
CA TRP A 125 -3.32 -10.82 -0.19
C TRP A 125 -4.53 -9.93 -0.53
N VAL A 126 -4.48 -8.69 -0.03
CA VAL A 126 -5.44 -7.63 -0.30
C VAL A 126 -4.73 -6.55 -1.11
N THR A 127 -5.23 -6.27 -2.31
CA THR A 127 -4.69 -5.23 -3.20
C THR A 127 -5.56 -3.99 -3.13
N ILE A 128 -4.97 -2.87 -2.70
CA ILE A 128 -5.61 -1.57 -2.64
C ILE A 128 -5.09 -0.74 -3.81
N CYS A 129 -6.00 -0.41 -4.74
CA CYS A 129 -5.69 0.49 -5.85
C CYS A 129 -5.68 1.94 -5.36
N LEU A 130 -4.59 2.66 -5.67
CA LEU A 130 -4.42 4.08 -5.37
C LEU A 130 -4.87 4.99 -6.53
N SER A 131 -5.25 4.42 -7.66
CA SER A 131 -5.74 5.19 -8.80
C SER A 131 -7.07 5.87 -8.45
N GLY A 132 -7.21 7.12 -8.88
CA GLY A 132 -8.47 7.84 -8.85
C GLY A 132 -9.41 7.43 -9.99
N ASN A 133 -10.53 8.14 -10.12
CA ASN A 133 -11.54 7.87 -11.15
C ASN A 133 -11.15 8.45 -12.52
N ASP A 134 -10.25 9.44 -12.55
CA ASP A 134 -9.73 10.04 -13.78
C ASP A 134 -8.45 9.32 -14.24
N PRO A 135 -8.27 9.02 -15.54
CA PRO A 135 -7.02 8.47 -16.07
C PRO A 135 -5.76 9.29 -15.71
N ARG A 136 -5.88 10.60 -15.48
CA ARG A 136 -4.78 11.47 -15.02
C ARG A 136 -4.35 11.15 -13.58
N GLU A 137 -5.22 10.52 -12.81
CA GLU A 137 -5.03 10.07 -11.43
C GLU A 137 -4.64 8.60 -11.35
N THR A 138 -4.15 8.01 -12.46
CA THR A 138 -3.67 6.62 -12.47
C THR A 138 -2.59 6.39 -11.41
N PHE A 139 -1.77 7.39 -11.11
CA PHE A 139 -0.66 7.30 -10.17
C PHE A 139 -0.70 8.38 -9.09
N VAL A 140 -0.38 7.99 -7.87
CA VAL A 140 -0.11 8.91 -6.76
C VAL A 140 1.37 9.28 -6.77
N ASN A 141 1.65 10.58 -6.93
CA ASN A 141 3.01 11.12 -6.88
C ASN A 141 3.32 11.60 -5.46
N THR A 142 4.20 10.93 -4.73
CA THR A 142 4.41 11.20 -3.30
C THR A 142 5.86 10.97 -2.86
N PHE A 143 6.30 11.66 -1.81
CA PHE A 143 7.52 11.30 -1.06
C PHE A 143 7.21 10.41 0.14
N MET A 144 5.98 10.46 0.65
CA MET A 144 5.59 9.73 1.86
C MET A 144 4.18 9.15 1.72
N LEU A 145 4.09 7.83 1.86
CA LEU A 145 2.84 7.11 2.02
C LEU A 145 2.66 6.73 3.50
N GLN A 146 1.46 6.86 4.04
CA GLN A 146 1.11 6.38 5.36
C GLN A 146 -0.11 5.45 5.26
N ILE A 147 0.03 4.24 5.81
CA ILE A 147 -1.03 3.26 5.94
C ILE A 147 -1.49 3.34 7.40
N ALA A 148 -2.73 3.77 7.62
CA ALA A 148 -3.32 3.93 8.94
C ALA A 148 -4.39 2.88 9.16
N VAL A 149 -4.14 1.93 10.06
CA VAL A 149 -5.16 1.01 10.57
C VAL A 149 -6.01 1.78 11.58
N LEU A 150 -7.21 2.15 11.16
CA LEU A 150 -8.14 2.96 11.95
C LEU A 150 -8.91 2.11 12.97
N SER A 151 -9.23 0.87 12.60
CA SER A 151 -9.88 -0.09 13.49
C SER A 151 -9.58 -1.53 13.07
N ASN A 152 -9.70 -2.46 14.01
CA ASN A 152 -9.60 -3.89 13.78
C ASN A 152 -10.96 -4.58 13.93
N HIS A 153 -11.07 -5.82 13.46
CA HIS A 153 -12.25 -6.63 13.70
C HIS A 153 -12.44 -6.94 15.18
N VAL A 154 -13.69 -7.18 15.59
CA VAL A 154 -14.06 -7.55 16.98
C VAL A 154 -13.54 -6.54 18.02
N ASN A 155 -13.41 -5.26 17.64
CA ASN A 155 -12.86 -4.19 18.46
C ASN A 155 -11.45 -4.50 19.02
N GLY A 156 -10.63 -5.25 18.28
CA GLY A 156 -9.28 -5.56 18.69
C GLY A 156 -8.41 -4.32 18.87
N ARG A 157 -7.61 -4.31 19.94
CA ARG A 157 -6.78 -3.17 20.34
C ARG A 157 -5.59 -2.99 19.41
N ASP A 158 -4.77 -4.03 19.27
CA ASP A 158 -3.56 -4.05 18.45
C ASP A 158 -3.83 -4.69 17.09
N THR A 159 -2.91 -4.55 16.13
CA THR A 159 -3.07 -5.05 14.76
C THR A 159 -1.94 -5.98 14.35
N HIS A 160 -2.26 -6.98 13.53
CA HIS A 160 -1.31 -7.84 12.83
C HIS A 160 -1.34 -7.54 11.34
N ILE A 161 -0.17 -7.24 10.77
CA ILE A 161 0.04 -7.25 9.32
C ILE A 161 1.27 -8.12 9.05
N ARG A 162 1.10 -9.12 8.19
CA ARG A 162 2.13 -10.13 7.90
C ARG A 162 3.08 -9.69 6.79
N GLN A 163 2.59 -8.89 5.84
CA GLN A 163 3.42 -8.41 4.74
C GLN A 163 2.82 -7.15 4.12
N ILE A 164 3.68 -6.23 3.67
CA ILE A 164 3.27 -5.06 2.90
C ILE A 164 4.17 -4.90 1.69
N LYS A 165 3.59 -4.68 0.52
CA LYS A 165 4.28 -4.33 -0.71
C LYS A 165 3.67 -3.09 -1.32
N VAL A 166 4.50 -2.22 -1.89
CA VAL A 166 4.05 -1.01 -2.58
C VAL A 166 4.56 -1.03 -4.00
N TYR A 167 3.67 -0.83 -4.96
CA TYR A 167 3.98 -0.93 -6.38
C TYR A 167 3.81 0.40 -7.08
N GLY A 168 4.68 0.65 -8.04
CA GLY A 168 4.59 1.75 -8.98
C GLY A 168 5.03 1.31 -10.36
N PRO A 169 4.94 2.21 -11.36
CA PRO A 169 5.26 1.86 -12.73
C PRO A 169 6.74 1.49 -12.86
N ARG A 170 7.02 0.51 -13.73
CA ARG A 170 8.38 0.26 -14.22
C ARG A 170 8.84 1.49 -15.00
N PRO A 171 10.06 2.01 -14.74
CA PRO A 171 10.62 3.07 -15.56
C PRO A 171 10.78 2.55 -16.98
N ASN A 172 10.63 3.44 -17.95
CA ASN A 172 11.07 3.13 -19.30
C ASN A 172 12.57 2.76 -19.24
N PRO A 173 12.98 1.56 -19.70
CA PRO A 173 14.39 1.17 -19.74
C PRO A 173 15.21 2.08 -20.66
N ILE A 174 14.56 2.81 -21.58
CA ILE A 174 15.20 3.74 -22.51
C ILE A 174 15.02 5.18 -22.00
N PRO A 175 16.10 5.85 -21.55
CA PRO A 175 16.04 7.26 -21.17
C PRO A 175 15.55 8.12 -22.33
N HIS A 176 14.72 9.12 -22.04
CA HIS A 176 14.19 10.12 -23.00
C HIS A 176 13.20 9.61 -24.05
N GLN A 177 12.78 8.34 -24.01
CA GLN A 177 11.73 7.84 -24.90
C GLN A 177 10.35 7.96 -24.25
N ALA A 178 9.42 8.64 -24.92
CA ALA A 178 8.07 8.92 -24.41
C ALA A 178 7.13 7.71 -24.40
N PHE A 179 7.50 6.63 -25.09
CA PHE A 179 6.71 5.41 -25.23
C PHE A 179 7.60 4.17 -25.01
N GLN A 180 6.96 3.04 -24.68
CA GLN A 180 7.63 1.75 -24.57
C GLN A 180 7.40 0.96 -25.85
N PHE A 181 8.44 0.28 -26.33
CA PHE A 181 8.27 -0.72 -27.38
C PHE A 181 7.61 -1.96 -26.77
N THR A 182 6.54 -2.43 -27.40
CA THR A 182 5.81 -3.62 -26.95
C THR A 182 6.21 -4.88 -27.71
N SER A 183 6.84 -4.74 -28.87
CA SER A 183 7.29 -5.88 -29.68
C SER A 183 8.74 -6.26 -29.37
N MET A 184 8.99 -7.57 -29.37
CA MET A 184 10.32 -8.14 -29.08
C MET A 184 11.39 -7.66 -30.06
N GLU A 185 11.02 -7.46 -31.32
CA GLU A 185 11.90 -6.94 -32.37
C GLU A 185 12.50 -5.59 -32.00
N PHE A 186 11.69 -4.65 -31.51
CA PHE A 186 12.16 -3.32 -31.13
C PHE A 186 12.86 -3.31 -29.76
N ILE A 187 12.40 -4.13 -28.80
CA ILE A 187 13.03 -4.25 -27.48
C ILE A 187 14.48 -4.76 -27.60
N THR A 188 14.76 -5.67 -28.54
CA THR A 188 16.09 -6.27 -28.72
C THR A 188 17.18 -5.23 -29.05
N TYR A 189 16.81 -4.12 -29.70
CA TYR A 189 17.72 -3.03 -30.09
C TYR A 189 17.61 -1.79 -29.19
N ALA A 190 16.83 -1.85 -28.11
CA ALA A 190 16.52 -0.72 -27.24
C ALA A 190 17.72 -0.22 -26.39
N SER A 191 18.68 -1.09 -26.09
CA SER A 191 19.85 -0.74 -25.28
C SER A 191 21.08 -1.51 -25.75
N VAL A 192 22.23 -0.84 -25.83
CA VAL A 192 23.54 -1.51 -25.93
C VAL A 192 23.94 -1.91 -24.52
N ARG A 193 24.32 -3.18 -24.34
CA ARG A 193 24.67 -3.77 -23.03
C ARG A 193 26.15 -4.12 -22.96
#